data_AF-A0A444X8F8-F1
#
_entry.id   AF-A0A444X8F8-F1
#
_cell.length_a   1.000
_cell.length_b   1.000
_cell.length_c   1.000
_cell.angle_alpha   90.00
_cell.angle_beta   90.00
_cell.angle_gamma   90.00
#
_symmetry.space_group_name_H-M   'P 1'
#
loop_
_entity.id
_entity.type
_entity.pdbx_description
1 polymer ?
#
loop_
_entity_poly.entity_id
_entity_poly.type
_entity_poly.pdbx_seq_one_letter_code
_entity_poly.pdbx_strand_id
1 'polypeptide(L)'
;MASVLISPCQPQLLKNHRLHGNCHTKSASNSNLVIKCQKTCSFNYRKTINVPLQELPEASFDHYMDDKHRVFRAVFPDKGSTKQLNEEEWRIKMPPIQCLFINVYPTADVRLTFKSNGQDYPPNIPHHVTKILELHFLRWELQGIVSRDFTLDVRGTLYPERKGNHSWLSNEMEMKMSFCSSPAIALIPDSVLQEAMQLVFKRMMDEMRQEFHGKLLADYGRFKRDKSKKNSV
;
A
#
# COMPACT_ATOMS: atom_id res chain seq x y z
N MET A 1 17.52 31.74 -13.22
CA MET A 1 18.70 31.39 -12.40
C MET A 1 18.77 32.36 -11.23
N ALA A 2 18.68 31.87 -10.00
CA ALA A 2 18.93 32.65 -8.80
C ALA A 2 19.53 31.71 -7.76
N SER A 3 20.84 31.80 -7.59
CA SER A 3 21.63 31.09 -6.58
C SER A 3 21.68 31.92 -5.31
N VAL A 4 21.15 31.41 -4.21
CA VAL A 4 21.37 31.99 -2.88
C VAL A 4 22.55 31.25 -2.25
N LEU A 5 23.69 31.94 -2.21
CA LEU A 5 24.88 31.58 -1.45
C LEU A 5 24.62 31.84 0.03
N ILE A 6 24.69 30.79 0.86
CA ILE A 6 24.78 30.95 2.32
C ILE A 6 26.22 30.65 2.72
N SER A 7 26.93 31.72 3.08
CA SER A 7 28.29 31.72 3.61
C SER A 7 28.30 31.23 5.07
N PRO A 8 29.35 30.52 5.53
CA PRO A 8 29.43 29.95 6.87
C PRO A 8 29.79 31.02 7.91
N CYS A 9 29.00 31.14 8.99
CA CYS A 9 29.40 31.89 10.18
C CYS A 9 30.24 31.00 11.10
N GLN A 10 31.50 31.40 11.30
CA GLN A 10 32.37 30.88 12.36
C GLN A 10 31.97 31.43 13.75
N PRO A 11 32.29 30.71 14.84
CA PRO A 11 31.88 31.06 16.20
C PRO A 11 32.75 32.14 16.83
N GLN A 12 32.12 33.16 17.41
CA GLN A 12 32.79 34.10 18.31
C GLN A 12 32.74 33.60 19.75
N LEU A 13 33.94 33.44 20.31
CA LEU A 13 34.27 33.28 21.73
C LEU A 13 33.62 34.38 22.58
N LEU A 14 32.85 34.00 23.60
CA LEU A 14 32.60 34.87 24.75
C LEU A 14 32.75 34.10 26.07
N LYS A 15 33.33 34.81 27.03
CA LYS A 15 34.01 34.31 28.23
C LYS A 15 33.07 33.82 29.34
N ASN A 16 33.48 32.72 29.95
CA ASN A 16 33.44 32.35 31.37
C ASN A 16 32.38 32.98 32.29
N HIS A 17 31.42 32.16 32.72
CA HIS A 17 30.92 32.19 34.09
C HIS A 17 31.16 30.82 34.74
N ARG A 18 31.98 30.82 35.80
CA ARG A 18 32.22 29.66 36.66
C ARG A 18 30.94 29.33 37.43
N LEU A 19 30.41 28.12 37.24
CA LEU A 19 29.56 27.47 38.22
C LEU A 19 30.31 26.25 38.74
N HIS A 20 30.69 26.33 40.00
CA HIS A 20 31.40 25.30 40.73
C HIS A 20 30.38 24.21 41.10
N GLY A 21 30.34 23.13 40.33
CA GLY A 21 29.58 21.93 40.63
C GLY A 21 30.54 20.78 40.90
N ASN A 22 30.92 20.59 42.16
CA ASN A 22 31.56 19.34 42.57
C ASN A 22 30.52 18.23 42.49
N CYS A 23 30.75 17.25 41.61
CA CYS A 23 30.14 15.94 41.77
C CYS A 23 31.13 14.85 41.34
N HIS A 24 31.21 13.84 42.20
CA HIS A 24 32.29 12.87 42.33
C HIS A 24 32.51 12.02 41.07
N THR A 25 33.78 11.77 40.74
CA THR A 25 34.21 10.71 39.83
C THR A 25 33.88 9.34 40.43
N LYS A 26 32.72 8.78 40.09
CA LYS A 26 32.47 7.34 40.21
C LYS A 26 32.79 6.70 38.88
N SER A 27 33.80 5.84 38.89
CA SER A 27 34.14 4.90 37.82
C SER A 27 32.87 4.22 37.28
N ALA A 28 32.42 4.61 36.10
CA ALA A 28 31.36 3.92 35.40
C ALA A 28 31.94 2.68 34.73
N SER A 29 31.51 1.51 35.19
CA SER A 29 31.77 0.24 34.51
C SER A 29 31.27 0.31 33.06
N ASN A 30 32.06 -0.20 32.13
CA ASN A 30 31.65 -0.46 30.75
C ASN A 30 30.43 -1.41 30.73
N SER A 31 29.23 -0.86 30.76
CA SER A 31 28.04 -1.55 30.28
C SER A 31 27.88 -1.18 28.81
N ASN A 32 28.02 -2.18 27.94
CA ASN A 32 27.58 -2.08 26.55
C ASN A 32 26.08 -1.78 26.56
N LEU A 33 25.73 -0.50 26.49
CA LEU A 33 24.37 -0.01 26.33
C LEU A 33 23.94 -0.37 24.91
N VAL A 34 23.52 -1.62 24.74
CA VAL A 34 22.64 -1.99 23.63
C VAL A 34 21.34 -1.25 23.91
N ILE A 35 21.19 -0.06 23.33
CA ILE A 35 19.94 0.71 23.38
C ILE A 35 18.92 -0.10 22.57
N LYS A 36 18.23 -1.01 23.25
CA LYS A 36 17.14 -1.79 22.69
C LYS A 36 15.88 -0.93 22.75
N CYS A 37 15.84 0.12 21.93
CA CYS A 37 14.64 0.92 21.75
C CYS A 37 13.73 0.20 20.74
N GLN A 38 13.12 -0.92 21.14
CA GLN A 38 12.09 -1.58 20.33
C GLN A 38 10.73 -0.98 20.70
N LYS A 39 10.42 0.20 20.15
CA LYS A 39 9.06 0.74 20.18
C LYS A 39 8.34 0.31 18.91
N THR A 40 7.24 -0.42 19.07
CA THR A 40 6.39 -0.90 17.98
C THR A 40 5.33 0.15 17.65
N CYS A 41 5.28 0.59 16.40
CA CYS A 41 4.22 1.41 15.85
C CYS A 41 3.28 0.52 15.02
N SER A 42 1.97 0.75 15.09
CA SER A 42 0.99 0.04 14.27
C SER A 42 0.01 1.01 13.63
N PHE A 43 -0.45 0.66 12.43
CA PHE A 43 -1.34 1.46 11.60
C PHE A 43 -2.36 0.56 10.92
N ASN A 44 -3.63 0.98 10.92
CA ASN A 44 -4.68 0.36 10.13
C ASN A 44 -5.36 1.43 9.29
N TYR A 45 -5.45 1.19 7.98
CA TYR A 45 -6.19 2.00 7.04
C TYR A 45 -7.19 1.14 6.29
N ARG A 46 -8.46 1.54 6.34
CA ARG A 46 -9.53 0.92 5.57
C ARG A 46 -10.28 1.98 4.79
N LYS A 47 -10.57 1.70 3.54
CA LYS A 47 -11.36 2.59 2.68
C LYS A 47 -12.22 1.80 1.72
N THR A 48 -13.47 2.21 1.61
CA THR A 48 -14.43 1.68 0.65
C THR A 48 -14.85 2.80 -0.30
N ILE A 49 -14.89 2.50 -1.59
CA ILE A 49 -15.35 3.42 -2.63
C ILE A 49 -16.27 2.67 -3.57
N ASN A 50 -17.33 3.35 -3.99
CA ASN A 50 -18.24 2.88 -5.03
C ASN A 50 -18.09 3.77 -6.24
N VAL A 51 -17.84 3.18 -7.40
CA VAL A 51 -17.76 3.93 -8.67
C VAL A 51 -18.86 3.45 -9.60
N PRO A 52 -19.57 4.35 -10.30
CA PRO A 52 -20.60 3.96 -11.25
C PRO A 52 -20.07 2.95 -12.27
N LEU A 53 -20.83 1.87 -12.47
CA LEU A 53 -20.51 0.79 -13.38
C LEU A 53 -21.64 0.67 -14.39
N GLN A 54 -21.36 0.97 -15.65
CA GLN A 54 -22.33 0.77 -16.72
C GLN A 54 -22.13 -0.61 -17.35
N GLU A 55 -23.02 -1.54 -17.03
CA GLU A 55 -23.01 -2.89 -17.56
C GLU A 55 -23.87 -3.02 -18.82
N LEU A 56 -23.53 -3.99 -19.67
CA LEU A 56 -24.36 -4.43 -20.78
C LEU A 56 -24.83 -5.86 -20.49
N PRO A 57 -26.07 -6.25 -20.85
CA PRO A 57 -26.57 -7.60 -20.61
C PRO A 57 -25.64 -8.71 -21.15
N GLU A 58 -25.06 -8.49 -22.33
CA GLU A 58 -24.17 -9.44 -23.01
C GLU A 58 -22.71 -9.39 -22.51
N ALA A 59 -22.38 -8.37 -21.71
CA ALA A 59 -21.03 -8.11 -21.22
C ALA A 59 -21.08 -7.60 -19.77
N SER A 60 -21.69 -8.38 -18.89
CA SER A 60 -21.69 -8.11 -17.45
C SER A 60 -20.26 -8.13 -16.89
N PHE A 61 -20.08 -7.48 -15.75
CA PHE A 61 -18.82 -7.50 -15.03
C PHE A 61 -18.49 -8.89 -14.49
N ASP A 62 -19.51 -9.69 -14.14
CA ASP A 62 -19.32 -11.08 -13.71
C ASP A 62 -18.68 -11.94 -14.81
N HIS A 63 -19.12 -11.73 -16.05
CA HIS A 63 -18.57 -12.38 -17.24
C HIS A 63 -17.16 -11.88 -17.56
N TYR A 64 -16.90 -10.59 -17.34
CA TYR A 64 -15.54 -10.06 -17.42
C TYR A 64 -14.62 -10.74 -16.39
N MET A 65 -15.12 -10.99 -15.18
CA MET A 65 -14.39 -11.69 -14.12
C MET A 65 -14.24 -13.21 -14.33
N ASP A 66 -14.90 -13.82 -15.32
CA ASP A 66 -14.64 -15.23 -15.68
C ASP A 66 -13.26 -15.39 -16.36
N ASP A 67 -12.82 -14.38 -17.11
CA ASP A 67 -11.48 -14.36 -17.69
C ASP A 67 -10.46 -13.82 -16.67
N LYS A 68 -10.10 -14.68 -15.71
CA LYS A 68 -9.14 -14.36 -14.63
C LYS A 68 -7.83 -13.78 -15.16
N HIS A 69 -7.31 -14.35 -16.26
CA HIS A 69 -6.06 -13.90 -16.88
C HIS A 69 -6.18 -12.50 -17.49
N ARG A 70 -7.33 -12.15 -18.09
CA ARG A 70 -7.60 -10.80 -18.57
C ARG A 70 -7.65 -9.80 -17.43
N VAL A 71 -8.41 -10.11 -16.37
CA VAL A 71 -8.50 -9.26 -15.18
C VAL A 71 -7.11 -9.01 -14.60
N PHE A 72 -6.32 -10.07 -14.43
CA PHE A 72 -4.97 -9.96 -13.91
C PHE A 72 -4.08 -9.06 -14.79
N ARG A 73 -4.01 -9.34 -16.10
CA ARG A 73 -3.20 -8.54 -17.04
C ARG A 73 -3.64 -7.09 -17.13
N ALA A 74 -4.92 -6.81 -16.88
CA ALA A 74 -5.42 -5.44 -16.82
C ALA A 74 -4.77 -4.67 -15.67
N VAL A 75 -4.78 -5.24 -14.45
CA VAL A 75 -4.30 -4.54 -13.24
C VAL A 75 -2.77 -4.58 -13.10
N PHE A 76 -2.13 -5.68 -13.52
CA PHE A 76 -0.68 -5.88 -13.43
C PHE A 76 -0.12 -6.25 -14.81
N PRO A 77 0.04 -5.24 -15.71
CA PRO A 77 0.52 -5.49 -17.06
C PRO A 77 1.95 -6.03 -17.07
N ASP A 78 2.22 -6.92 -18.01
CA ASP A 78 3.53 -7.52 -18.21
C ASP A 78 4.45 -6.55 -18.97
N LYS A 79 5.04 -5.60 -18.24
CA LYS A 79 6.01 -4.61 -18.75
C LYS A 79 7.38 -4.76 -18.07
N GLY A 80 7.71 -5.97 -17.60
CA GLY A 80 8.95 -6.25 -16.85
C GLY A 80 8.90 -5.91 -15.35
N SER A 81 7.81 -5.30 -14.88
CA SER A 81 7.52 -5.08 -13.46
C SER A 81 6.77 -6.23 -12.80
N THR A 82 6.23 -7.17 -13.57
CA THR A 82 5.37 -8.26 -13.09
C THR A 82 5.97 -9.59 -13.51
N LYS A 83 6.01 -10.57 -12.61
CA LYS A 83 6.42 -11.94 -12.87
C LYS A 83 5.38 -12.89 -12.32
N GLN A 84 4.83 -13.78 -13.15
CA GLN A 84 3.94 -14.83 -12.66
C GLN A 84 4.71 -15.85 -11.82
N LEU A 85 4.19 -16.18 -10.64
CA LEU A 85 4.75 -17.19 -9.74
C LEU A 85 4.02 -18.52 -9.90
N ASN A 86 2.69 -18.49 -10.00
CA ASN A 86 1.82 -19.63 -10.29
C ASN A 86 0.51 -19.15 -10.95
N GLU A 87 -0.52 -19.99 -11.02
CA GLU A 87 -1.81 -19.65 -11.64
C GLU A 87 -2.57 -18.51 -10.95
N GLU A 88 -2.36 -18.30 -9.65
CA GLU A 88 -3.09 -17.34 -8.82
C GLU A 88 -2.20 -16.28 -8.15
N GLU A 89 -0.87 -16.41 -8.22
CA GLU A 89 0.09 -15.53 -7.57
C GLU A 89 1.09 -14.93 -8.56
N TRP A 90 1.39 -13.65 -8.34
CA TRP A 90 2.32 -12.88 -9.14
C TRP A 90 3.15 -11.96 -8.28
N ARG A 91 4.39 -11.76 -8.70
CA ARG A 91 5.32 -10.85 -8.09
C ARG A 91 5.36 -9.53 -8.86
N ILE A 92 5.07 -8.44 -8.17
CA ILE A 92 5.01 -7.09 -8.74
C ILE A 92 6.07 -6.20 -8.10
N LYS A 93 6.84 -5.50 -8.93
CA LYS A 93 7.69 -4.39 -8.53
C LYS A 93 6.87 -3.11 -8.57
N MET A 94 6.89 -2.38 -7.47
CA MET A 94 6.13 -1.16 -7.33
C MET A 94 7.01 0.08 -7.54
N PRO A 95 6.42 1.24 -7.88
CA PRO A 95 7.14 2.50 -7.88
C PRO A 95 7.82 2.76 -6.52
N PRO A 96 8.99 3.42 -6.50
CA PRO A 96 9.65 3.80 -5.27
C PRO A 96 8.77 4.73 -4.42
N ILE A 97 8.83 4.57 -3.11
CA ILE A 97 8.11 5.40 -2.15
C ILE A 97 9.12 6.19 -1.35
N GLN A 98 8.97 7.52 -1.34
CA GLN A 98 9.76 8.37 -0.48
C GLN A 98 9.04 8.55 0.85
N CYS A 99 9.69 8.15 1.93
CA CYS A 99 9.25 8.38 3.29
C CYS A 99 10.32 9.16 4.05
N LEU A 100 10.02 10.42 4.39
CA LEU A 100 11.00 11.34 4.97
C LEU A 100 12.24 11.44 4.04
N PHE A 101 13.41 11.04 4.53
CA PHE A 101 14.67 11.00 3.81
C PHE A 101 15.04 9.60 3.28
N ILE A 102 14.13 8.62 3.39
CA ILE A 102 14.34 7.23 3.00
C ILE A 102 13.57 6.93 1.73
N ASN A 103 14.25 6.35 0.73
CA ASN A 103 13.60 5.79 -0.45
C ASN A 103 13.40 4.28 -0.27
N VAL A 104 12.16 3.83 -0.44
CA VAL A 104 11.75 2.45 -0.29
C VAL A 104 11.37 1.90 -1.65
N TYR A 105 11.89 0.73 -2.01
CA TYR A 105 11.58 0.07 -3.28
C TYR A 105 10.79 -1.21 -2.98
N PRO A 106 9.45 -1.18 -3.10
CA PRO A 106 8.62 -2.32 -2.75
C PRO A 106 8.58 -3.35 -3.87
N THR A 107 8.68 -4.62 -3.50
CA THR A 107 8.28 -5.74 -4.33
C THR A 107 7.30 -6.58 -3.53
N ALA A 108 6.19 -6.97 -4.13
CA ALA A 108 5.17 -7.75 -3.46
C ALA A 108 4.74 -8.97 -4.25
N ASP A 109 4.42 -10.05 -3.55
CA ASP A 109 3.71 -11.18 -4.12
C ASP A 109 2.23 -11.03 -3.84
N VAL A 110 1.42 -11.08 -4.89
CA VAL A 110 0.01 -10.72 -4.90
C VAL A 110 -0.80 -11.87 -5.45
N ARG A 111 -1.91 -12.16 -4.77
CA ARG A 111 -2.89 -13.15 -5.16
C ARG A 111 -4.23 -12.50 -5.52
N LEU A 112 -4.83 -12.99 -6.60
CA LEU A 112 -6.20 -12.64 -6.98
C LEU A 112 -7.09 -13.88 -6.86
N THR A 113 -8.05 -13.83 -5.94
CA THR A 113 -9.01 -14.91 -5.73
C THR A 113 -10.38 -14.48 -6.23
N PHE A 114 -10.99 -15.30 -7.08
CA PHE A 114 -12.33 -15.06 -7.61
C PHE A 114 -13.30 -16.03 -6.94
N LYS A 115 -14.27 -15.50 -6.20
CA LYS A 115 -15.32 -16.29 -5.56
C LYS A 115 -16.67 -15.99 -6.20
N SER A 116 -17.51 -17.01 -6.28
CA SER A 116 -18.86 -16.93 -6.86
C SER A 116 -19.86 -17.62 -5.94
N ASN A 117 -21.15 -17.41 -6.17
CA ASN A 117 -22.25 -18.09 -5.47
C ASN A 117 -22.39 -17.75 -3.97
N GLY A 118 -21.75 -16.68 -3.49
CA GLY A 118 -21.88 -16.22 -2.10
C GLY A 118 -21.22 -17.12 -1.05
N GLN A 119 -20.62 -18.25 -1.46
CA GLN A 119 -19.92 -19.15 -0.55
C GLN A 119 -18.57 -18.54 -0.16
N ASP A 120 -18.26 -18.58 1.14
CA ASP A 120 -17.01 -18.06 1.72
C ASP A 120 -16.77 -16.56 1.48
N TYR A 121 -17.83 -15.79 1.27
CA TYR A 121 -17.73 -14.34 1.20
C TYR A 121 -17.47 -13.76 2.58
N PRO A 122 -16.66 -12.69 2.69
CA PRO A 122 -16.54 -11.95 3.93
C PRO A 122 -17.93 -11.52 4.46
N PRO A 123 -18.16 -11.53 5.78
CA PRO A 123 -19.49 -11.33 6.37
C PRO A 123 -20.09 -9.94 6.11
N ASN A 124 -19.26 -8.98 5.69
CA ASN A 124 -19.67 -7.63 5.30
C ASN A 124 -20.17 -7.53 3.85
N ILE A 125 -20.06 -8.58 3.05
CA ILE A 125 -20.53 -8.58 1.66
C ILE A 125 -22.00 -8.99 1.61
N PRO A 126 -22.87 -8.20 0.97
CA PRO A 126 -24.29 -8.55 0.84
C PRO A 126 -24.51 -9.88 0.10
N HIS A 127 -25.50 -10.66 0.55
CA HIS A 127 -25.80 -11.98 -0.02
C HIS A 127 -26.23 -11.97 -1.49
N HIS A 128 -26.75 -10.85 -2.00
CA HIS A 128 -27.15 -10.73 -3.41
C HIS A 128 -25.97 -10.50 -4.36
N VAL A 129 -24.75 -10.29 -3.84
CA VAL A 129 -23.55 -10.17 -4.66
C VAL A 129 -23.23 -11.52 -5.28
N THR A 130 -23.18 -11.55 -6.61
CA THR A 130 -23.01 -12.79 -7.39
C THR A 130 -21.56 -13.24 -7.45
N LYS A 131 -20.61 -12.29 -7.49
CA LYS A 131 -19.18 -12.56 -7.64
C LYS A 131 -18.33 -11.53 -6.90
N ILE A 132 -17.23 -11.97 -6.31
CA ILE A 132 -16.22 -11.07 -5.72
C ILE A 132 -14.81 -11.41 -6.22
N LEU A 133 -13.98 -10.38 -6.29
CA LEU A 133 -12.55 -10.44 -6.51
C LEU A 133 -11.85 -10.02 -5.22
N GLU A 134 -11.13 -10.94 -4.61
CA GLU A 134 -10.26 -10.65 -3.47
C GLU A 134 -8.82 -10.46 -3.96
N LEU A 135 -8.20 -9.40 -3.49
CA LEU A 135 -6.81 -9.04 -3.70
C LEU A 135 -6.08 -9.24 -2.38
N HIS A 136 -5.02 -10.05 -2.36
CA HIS A 136 -4.22 -10.25 -1.15
C HIS A 136 -2.73 -10.16 -1.45
N PHE A 137 -2.04 -9.26 -0.75
CA PHE A 137 -0.59 -9.17 -0.76
C PHE A 137 -0.02 -10.11 0.29
N LEU A 138 0.69 -11.15 -0.16
CA LEU A 138 1.13 -12.27 0.67
C LEU A 138 2.51 -12.05 1.26
N ARG A 139 3.42 -11.52 0.45
CA ARG A 139 4.83 -11.30 0.82
C ARG A 139 5.26 -9.93 0.34
N TRP A 140 6.09 -9.29 1.15
CA TRP A 140 6.67 -7.99 0.86
C TRP A 140 8.17 -8.03 1.01
N GLU A 141 8.85 -7.41 0.05
CA GLU A 141 10.26 -7.08 0.12
C GLU A 141 10.40 -5.57 -0.01
N LEU A 142 10.88 -4.93 1.06
CA LEU A 142 11.06 -3.48 1.12
C LEU A 142 12.55 -3.17 1.15
N GLN A 143 13.14 -2.93 -0.02
CA GLN A 143 14.52 -2.49 -0.08
C GLN A 143 14.62 -1.02 0.35
N GLY A 144 15.64 -0.66 1.13
CA GLY A 144 15.85 0.69 1.66
C GLY A 144 15.46 0.87 3.13
N ILE A 145 14.81 -0.14 3.75
CA ILE A 145 14.52 -0.16 5.20
C ILE A 145 15.27 -1.34 5.84
N VAL A 146 15.95 -1.11 6.97
CA VAL A 146 16.74 -2.14 7.68
C VAL A 146 15.96 -2.76 8.87
N SER A 147 14.63 -2.60 8.91
CA SER A 147 13.82 -3.08 10.03
C SER A 147 13.47 -4.54 9.84
N ARG A 148 13.92 -5.39 10.78
CA ARG A 148 13.61 -6.83 10.80
C ARG A 148 12.18 -7.11 11.27
N ASP A 149 11.57 -6.17 11.98
CA ASP A 149 10.26 -6.35 12.65
C ASP A 149 9.15 -5.56 11.92
N PHE A 150 9.18 -5.55 10.59
CA PHE A 150 8.16 -4.90 9.76
C PHE A 150 7.12 -5.91 9.29
N THR A 151 5.85 -5.64 9.55
CA THR A 151 4.72 -6.39 8.99
C THR A 151 3.84 -5.47 8.16
N LEU A 152 3.40 -5.97 7.01
CA LEU A 152 2.45 -5.28 6.12
C LEU A 152 1.51 -6.31 5.51
N ASP A 153 0.23 -6.18 5.81
CA ASP A 153 -0.86 -6.96 5.24
C ASP A 153 -1.76 -6.00 4.46
N VAL A 154 -1.97 -6.30 3.18
CA VAL A 154 -2.83 -5.50 2.31
C VAL A 154 -3.84 -6.41 1.65
N ARG A 155 -5.11 -6.11 1.87
CA ARG A 155 -6.25 -6.86 1.38
C ARG A 155 -7.19 -5.93 0.64
N GLY A 156 -7.87 -6.45 -0.37
CA GLY A 156 -8.97 -5.74 -1.00
C GLY A 156 -10.04 -6.70 -1.47
N THR A 157 -11.27 -6.18 -1.55
CA THR A 157 -12.42 -6.90 -2.08
C THR A 157 -13.14 -5.99 -3.06
N LEU A 158 -13.40 -6.53 -4.25
CA LEU A 158 -14.04 -5.81 -5.34
C LEU A 158 -15.23 -6.60 -5.85
N TYR A 159 -16.37 -5.94 -6.01
CA TYR A 159 -17.58 -6.60 -6.49
C TYR A 159 -18.56 -5.62 -7.14
N PRO A 160 -19.30 -6.06 -8.17
CA PRO A 160 -20.41 -5.29 -8.72
C PRO A 160 -21.61 -5.37 -7.78
N GLU A 161 -22.09 -4.21 -7.36
CA GLU A 161 -23.27 -4.05 -6.54
C GLU A 161 -24.36 -3.45 -7.41
N ARG A 162 -25.51 -4.12 -7.49
CA ARG A 162 -26.60 -3.81 -8.42
C ARG A 162 -27.86 -3.53 -7.63
N LYS A 163 -28.44 -2.33 -7.79
CA LYS A 163 -29.74 -1.99 -7.21
C LYS A 163 -30.61 -1.28 -8.25
N GLY A 164 -31.70 -1.93 -8.63
CA GLY A 164 -32.57 -1.45 -9.70
C GLY A 164 -31.80 -1.27 -11.01
N ASN A 165 -31.90 -0.07 -11.59
CA ASN A 165 -31.25 0.28 -12.86
C ASN A 165 -29.83 0.83 -12.69
N HIS A 166 -29.30 0.84 -11.46
CA HIS A 166 -27.97 1.36 -11.16
C HIS A 166 -27.05 0.23 -10.71
N SER A 167 -25.81 0.28 -11.20
CA SER A 167 -24.75 -0.62 -10.79
C SER A 167 -23.52 0.19 -10.44
N TRP A 168 -22.80 -0.24 -9.42
CA TRP A 168 -21.53 0.34 -9.02
C TRP A 168 -20.53 -0.75 -8.72
N LEU A 169 -19.28 -0.45 -9.01
CA LEU A 169 -18.17 -1.29 -8.64
C LEU A 169 -17.74 -0.87 -7.23
N SER A 170 -18.07 -1.69 -6.24
CA SER A 170 -17.59 -1.51 -4.88
C SER A 170 -16.16 -2.00 -4.79
N ASN A 171 -15.29 -1.19 -4.20
CA ASN A 171 -13.90 -1.50 -3.94
C ASN A 171 -13.59 -1.18 -2.48
N GLU A 172 -13.39 -2.21 -1.68
CA GLU A 172 -12.90 -2.12 -0.32
C GLU A 172 -11.41 -2.49 -0.29
N MET A 173 -10.61 -1.70 0.41
CA MET A 173 -9.20 -1.99 0.62
C MET A 173 -8.83 -1.74 2.09
N GLU A 174 -8.11 -2.68 2.69
CA GLU A 174 -7.58 -2.62 4.04
C GLU A 174 -6.05 -2.81 4.00
N MET A 175 -5.34 -1.98 4.76
CA MET A 175 -3.92 -2.11 5.02
C MET A 175 -3.70 -2.13 6.52
N LYS A 176 -3.02 -3.16 7.00
CA LYS A 176 -2.53 -3.27 8.38
C LYS A 176 -1.02 -3.32 8.34
N MET A 177 -0.38 -2.49 9.15
CA MET A 177 1.06 -2.41 9.21
C MET A 177 1.53 -2.31 10.66
N SER A 178 2.66 -2.93 10.96
CA SER A 178 3.41 -2.64 12.17
C SER A 178 4.90 -2.64 11.92
N PHE A 179 5.66 -1.83 12.66
CA PHE A 179 7.11 -1.80 12.54
C PHE A 179 7.77 -1.39 13.85
N CYS A 180 8.97 -1.89 14.10
CA CYS A 180 9.85 -1.35 15.13
C CYS A 180 10.66 -0.18 14.57
N SER A 181 10.65 0.94 15.29
CA SER A 181 11.51 2.09 14.97
C SER A 181 12.97 1.68 15.09
N SER A 182 13.75 1.85 14.03
CA SER A 182 15.19 1.59 14.09
C SER A 182 15.90 2.74 14.83
N PRO A 183 17.10 2.51 15.40
CA PRO A 183 17.88 3.58 16.05
C PRO A 183 18.15 4.81 15.15
N ALA A 184 18.20 4.62 13.83
CA ALA A 184 18.39 5.70 12.86
C ALA A 184 17.21 6.70 12.82
N ILE A 185 16.03 6.31 13.31
CA ILE A 185 14.80 7.11 13.32
C ILE A 185 14.43 7.51 14.77
N ALA A 186 15.19 7.06 15.77
CA ALA A 186 14.94 7.33 17.20
C ALA A 186 15.07 8.81 17.60
N LEU A 187 15.69 9.64 16.76
CA LEU A 187 15.79 11.09 16.98
C LEU A 187 14.53 11.85 16.55
N ILE A 188 13.61 11.21 15.84
CA ILE A 188 12.37 11.83 15.39
C ILE A 188 11.32 11.65 16.49
N PRO A 189 10.65 12.73 16.95
CA PRO A 189 9.56 12.60 17.91
C PRO A 189 8.49 11.64 17.40
N ASP A 190 7.97 10.79 18.29
CA ASP A 190 7.05 9.71 17.92
C ASP A 190 5.80 10.22 17.19
N SER A 191 5.25 11.37 17.61
CA SER A 191 4.09 11.98 16.96
C SER A 191 4.37 12.33 15.50
N VAL A 192 5.54 12.94 15.24
CA VAL A 192 5.97 13.32 13.88
C VAL A 192 6.21 12.07 13.03
N LEU A 193 6.88 11.06 13.58
CA LEU A 193 7.13 9.80 12.87
C LEU A 193 5.82 9.09 12.52
N GLN A 194 4.90 9.00 13.48
CA GLN A 194 3.61 8.34 13.28
C GLN A 194 2.76 9.07 12.22
N GLU A 195 2.66 10.39 12.30
CA GLU A 195 1.92 11.20 11.32
C GLU A 195 2.54 11.10 9.91
N ALA A 196 3.87 11.21 9.81
CA ALA A 196 4.57 11.10 8.53
C ALA A 196 4.35 9.72 7.89
N MET A 197 4.50 8.65 8.67
CA MET A 197 4.27 7.29 8.20
C MET A 197 2.81 7.09 7.76
N GLN A 198 1.86 7.51 8.59
CA GLN A 198 0.43 7.43 8.27
C GLN A 198 0.10 8.14 6.95
N LEU A 199 0.67 9.33 6.70
CA LEU A 199 0.46 10.06 5.46
C LEU A 199 1.04 9.33 4.24
N VAL A 200 2.26 8.80 4.36
CA VAL A 200 2.92 8.05 3.28
C VAL A 200 2.12 6.80 2.92
N PHE A 201 1.72 6.00 3.90
CA PHE A 201 0.96 4.77 3.63
C PHE A 201 -0.45 5.04 3.12
N LYS A 202 -1.12 6.06 3.67
CA LYS A 202 -2.41 6.51 3.15
C LYS A 202 -2.29 6.90 1.67
N ARG A 203 -1.26 7.67 1.30
CA ARG A 203 -1.00 8.05 -0.09
C ARG A 203 -0.74 6.82 -0.96
N MET A 204 0.16 5.94 -0.52
CA MET A 204 0.46 4.70 -1.25
C MET A 204 -0.82 3.88 -1.50
N MET A 205 -1.65 3.67 -0.48
CA MET A 205 -2.91 2.94 -0.62
C MET A 205 -3.89 3.61 -1.57
N ASP A 206 -4.02 4.94 -1.48
CA ASP A 206 -4.89 5.68 -2.39
C ASP A 206 -4.40 5.60 -3.84
N GLU A 207 -3.10 5.69 -4.10
CA GLU A 207 -2.50 5.53 -5.43
C GLU A 207 -2.69 4.12 -5.98
N MET A 208 -2.34 3.09 -5.20
CA MET A 208 -2.56 1.68 -5.57
C MET A 208 -4.01 1.41 -5.95
N ARG A 209 -4.94 1.88 -5.12
CA ARG A 209 -6.37 1.72 -5.35
C ARG A 209 -6.82 2.45 -6.62
N GLN A 210 -6.39 3.70 -6.83
CA GLN A 210 -6.74 4.47 -8.03
C GLN A 210 -6.20 3.81 -9.30
N GLU A 211 -4.96 3.34 -9.28
CA GLU A 211 -4.37 2.64 -10.42
C GLU A 211 -5.09 1.32 -10.71
N PHE A 212 -5.31 0.50 -9.69
CA PHE A 212 -6.02 -0.77 -9.81
C PHE A 212 -7.40 -0.54 -10.43
N HIS A 213 -8.14 0.41 -9.87
CA HIS A 213 -9.49 0.74 -10.32
C HIS A 213 -9.53 1.27 -11.76
N GLY A 214 -8.67 2.25 -12.08
CA GLY A 214 -8.61 2.85 -13.41
C GLY A 214 -8.23 1.86 -14.50
N LYS A 215 -7.22 1.01 -14.24
CA LYS A 215 -6.79 -0.04 -15.17
C LYS A 215 -7.89 -1.07 -15.41
N LEU A 216 -8.57 -1.50 -14.36
CA LEU A 216 -9.63 -2.50 -14.42
C LEU A 216 -10.84 -2.00 -15.20
N LEU A 217 -11.32 -0.78 -14.92
CA LEU A 217 -12.44 -0.19 -15.66
C LEU A 217 -12.11 0.07 -17.12
N ALA A 218 -10.88 0.51 -17.42
CA ALA A 218 -10.44 0.71 -18.79
C ALA A 218 -10.45 -0.61 -19.59
N ASP A 219 -10.02 -1.72 -18.99
CA ASP A 219 -10.06 -3.03 -19.63
C ASP A 219 -11.47 -3.59 -19.76
N TYR A 220 -12.31 -3.43 -18.73
CA TYR A 220 -13.73 -3.77 -18.83
C TYR A 220 -14.42 -3.01 -19.98
N GLY A 221 -14.09 -1.74 -20.18
CA GLY A 221 -14.54 -0.98 -21.34
C GLY A 221 -14.12 -1.59 -22.68
N ARG A 222 -12.92 -2.15 -22.77
CA ARG A 222 -12.48 -2.94 -23.95
C ARG A 222 -13.30 -4.22 -24.08
N PHE A 223 -13.51 -4.95 -22.99
CA PHE A 223 -14.24 -6.21 -22.96
C PHE A 223 -15.65 -6.07 -23.53
N LYS A 224 -16.35 -5.00 -23.12
CA LYS A 224 -17.68 -4.67 -23.65
C LYS A 224 -17.67 -4.48 -25.17
N ARG A 225 -16.67 -3.76 -25.70
CA ARG A 225 -16.54 -3.53 -27.15
C ARG A 225 -16.24 -4.82 -27.91
N ASP A 226 -15.40 -5.69 -27.35
CA ASP A 226 -15.05 -6.98 -27.95
C ASP A 226 -16.29 -7.88 -28.07
N LYS A 227 -17.12 -7.92 -27.02
CA LYS A 227 -18.37 -8.70 -27.00
C LYS A 227 -19.42 -8.15 -27.97
N SER A 228 -19.63 -6.84 -27.99
CA SER A 228 -20.61 -6.19 -28.89
C SER A 228 -20.26 -6.41 -30.37
N LYS A 229 -18.97 -6.37 -30.75
CA LYS A 229 -18.53 -6.68 -32.12
C LYS A 229 -18.80 -8.13 -32.51
N LYS A 230 -18.60 -9.07 -31.59
CA LYS A 230 -18.83 -10.50 -31.84
C LYS A 230 -20.31 -10.83 -32.07
N ASN A 231 -21.22 -10.04 -31.50
CA ASN A 231 -22.66 -10.23 -31.65
C ASN A 231 -23.26 -9.52 -32.87
N SER A 232 -22.45 -8.72 -33.59
CA SER A 232 -22.87 -8.00 -34.81
C SER A 232 -22.45 -8.70 -36.11
N VAL A 233 -21.84 -9.89 -36.01
CA VAL A 233 -21.38 -10.75 -37.12
C VAL A 233 -22.16 -12.05 -37.05
#